data_AF-A0A521I7F6-F1
#
_entry.id   AF-A0A521I7F6-F1
#
_cell.length_a   1.000
_cell.length_b   1.000
_cell.length_c   1.000
_cell.angle_alpha   90.00
_cell.angle_beta   90.00
_cell.angle_gamma   90.00
#
_symmetry.space_group_name_H-M   'P 1'
#
loop_
_entity.id
_entity.type
_entity.pdbx_description
1 polymer ?
#
loop_
_entity_poly.entity_id
_entity_poly.type
_entity_poly.pdbx_seq_one_letter_code
_entity_poly.pdbx_strand_id
1 'polypeptide(L)'
;MHLSVRLPKVMPDQIQPPTCCPSRAGKKKCKGRYFKLHQVVCRKPLRDTKFEEVICHRYRCLKCHGSFRAYPSGVSNDHLSQRLQALSVLLYILGLSYQGVADLLGSLEHPISKGTAFNNVQAAGARVQQLRNARVKELAGKVKVLSADFTHVKCKGKDALVAVATAALSGEPLCFEILEAEAAYRVEQWLKDLARVLGAEILVTDELITVADHLGLQHQICRAHVNRNVHDLVAVLGTKALEHPDPVPWELSNLTIDQFLEDLDTVEWIIKSMPAHGKLNCKHSPHATKVRHHPVSVSARRCGIACAC
;
A
#
# COMPACT_ATOMS: atom_id res chain seq x y z
N MET A 1 -17.04 -2.19 -5.02
CA MET A 1 -15.86 -2.84 -4.41
C MET A 1 -16.32 -4.10 -3.69
N HIS A 2 -15.78 -5.27 -4.03
CA HIS A 2 -16.10 -6.53 -3.34
C HIS A 2 -14.86 -7.01 -2.58
N LEU A 3 -14.97 -7.15 -1.26
CA LEU A 3 -13.89 -7.64 -0.40
C LEU A 3 -14.23 -9.05 0.08
N SER A 4 -13.42 -10.04 -0.33
CA SER A 4 -13.51 -11.40 0.22
C SER A 4 -12.58 -11.51 1.42
N VAL A 5 -13.17 -11.66 2.62
CA VAL A 5 -12.43 -11.72 3.88
C VAL A 5 -12.49 -13.11 4.48
N ARG A 6 -11.34 -13.62 4.91
CA ARG A 6 -11.23 -14.89 5.67
C ARG A 6 -10.62 -14.61 7.04
N LEU A 7 -11.48 -14.50 8.05
CA LEU A 7 -11.01 -14.34 9.43
C LEU A 7 -10.48 -15.68 9.98
N PRO A 8 -9.46 -15.65 10.86
CA PRO A 8 -8.98 -16.84 11.55
C PRO A 8 -10.10 -17.59 12.27
N LYS A 9 -10.05 -18.92 12.22
CA LYS A 9 -10.99 -19.77 12.96
C LYS A 9 -10.36 -20.21 14.27
N VAL A 10 -11.14 -20.14 15.35
CA VAL A 10 -10.83 -20.82 16.61
C VAL A 10 -11.28 -22.28 16.46
N MET A 11 -10.35 -23.22 16.63
CA MET A 11 -10.59 -24.66 16.58
C MET A 11 -10.17 -25.28 17.93
N PRO A 12 -11.09 -25.36 18.92
CA PRO A 12 -10.75 -25.76 20.29
C PRO A 12 -10.05 -27.12 20.41
N ASP A 13 -10.39 -28.06 19.54
CA ASP A 13 -9.85 -29.43 19.58
C ASP A 13 -8.48 -29.56 18.88
N GLN A 14 -8.01 -28.52 18.20
CA GLN A 14 -6.76 -28.54 17.44
C GLN A 14 -5.62 -27.89 18.23
N ILE A 15 -5.08 -28.64 19.19
CA ILE A 15 -3.92 -28.24 19.99
C ILE A 15 -2.69 -28.99 19.52
N GLN A 16 -1.76 -28.29 18.86
CA GLN A 16 -0.50 -28.88 18.43
C GLN A 16 0.50 -28.98 19.61
N PRO A 17 1.16 -30.14 19.81
CA PRO A 17 2.24 -30.26 20.78
C PRO A 17 3.38 -29.28 20.44
N PRO A 18 4.00 -28.64 21.45
CA PRO A 18 5.08 -27.72 21.21
C PRO A 18 6.33 -28.46 20.69
N THR A 19 7.03 -27.83 19.74
CA THR A 19 8.27 -28.36 19.16
C THR A 19 9.53 -27.77 19.82
N CYS A 20 9.42 -26.58 20.41
CA CYS A 20 10.52 -25.86 21.07
C CYS A 20 10.07 -25.22 22.39
N CYS A 21 10.96 -25.18 23.37
CA CYS A 21 10.69 -24.53 24.66
C CYS A 21 10.66 -23.00 24.52
N PRO A 22 9.60 -22.30 25.00
CA PRO A 22 9.54 -20.84 24.95
C PRO A 22 10.34 -20.16 26.08
N SER A 23 10.72 -20.90 27.12
CA SER A 23 11.37 -20.34 28.32
C SER A 23 12.78 -19.81 28.02
N ARG A 24 13.14 -18.73 28.71
CA ARG A 24 14.52 -18.22 28.80
C ARG A 24 15.10 -18.64 30.16
N ALA A 25 16.32 -19.17 30.16
CA ALA A 25 17.08 -19.43 31.38
C ALA A 25 18.17 -18.36 31.45
N GLY A 26 17.96 -17.32 32.28
CA GLY A 26 18.76 -16.10 32.22
C GLY A 26 18.68 -15.42 30.85
N LYS A 27 19.83 -15.05 30.27
CA LYS A 27 19.91 -14.38 28.95
C LYS A 27 19.80 -15.34 27.74
N LYS A 28 19.79 -16.67 27.93
CA LYS A 28 19.80 -17.64 26.82
C LYS A 28 18.43 -18.34 26.68
N LYS A 29 17.96 -18.49 25.43
CA LYS A 29 16.76 -19.29 25.12
C LYS A 29 17.02 -20.78 25.42
N CYS A 30 16.07 -21.45 26.06
CA CYS A 30 16.15 -22.89 26.29
C CYS A 30 16.01 -23.64 24.96
N LYS A 31 16.96 -24.54 24.66
CA LYS A 31 16.93 -25.40 23.46
C LYS A 31 16.21 -26.74 23.71
N GLY A 32 15.32 -26.81 24.70
CA GLY A 32 14.58 -28.04 25.02
C GLY A 32 13.58 -28.39 23.92
N ARG A 33 13.52 -29.67 23.55
CA ARG A 33 12.61 -30.24 22.54
C ARG A 33 11.73 -31.37 23.07
N TYR A 34 11.96 -31.79 24.31
CA TYR A 34 11.21 -32.87 24.97
C TYR A 34 10.37 -32.30 26.10
N PHE A 35 9.09 -32.65 26.09
CA PHE A 35 8.08 -32.07 26.97
C PHE A 35 7.22 -33.16 27.57
N LYS A 36 6.93 -33.04 28.87
CA LYS A 36 5.90 -33.84 29.55
C LYS A 36 4.60 -33.05 29.56
N LEU A 37 3.51 -33.68 29.14
CA LEU A 37 2.18 -33.12 29.33
C LEU A 37 1.89 -33.08 30.84
N HIS A 38 1.74 -31.87 31.37
CA HIS A 38 1.61 -31.64 32.80
C HIS A 38 0.16 -31.47 33.23
N GLN A 39 -0.65 -30.82 32.40
CA GLN A 39 -2.08 -30.61 32.65
C GLN A 39 -2.81 -30.56 31.30
N VAL A 40 -3.86 -31.37 31.17
CA VAL A 40 -4.67 -31.47 29.94
C VAL A 40 -5.77 -30.41 29.93
N VAL A 41 -6.42 -30.20 31.08
CA VAL A 41 -7.51 -29.24 31.18
C VAL A 41 -7.02 -27.95 31.85
N CYS A 42 -6.50 -27.02 31.05
CA CYS A 42 -6.30 -25.63 31.48
C CYS A 42 -7.37 -24.73 30.84
N ARG A 43 -8.43 -24.42 31.58
CA ARG A 43 -9.44 -23.46 31.11
C ARG A 43 -8.82 -22.08 30.96
N LYS A 44 -9.03 -21.47 29.79
CA LYS A 44 -8.59 -20.13 29.47
C LYS A 44 -9.81 -19.31 29.02
N PRO A 45 -10.13 -18.22 29.74
CA PRO A 45 -11.10 -17.25 29.25
C PRO A 45 -10.66 -16.64 27.91
N LEU A 46 -11.61 -16.48 27.01
CA LEU A 46 -11.41 -16.00 25.65
C LEU A 46 -12.52 -15.01 25.30
N ARG A 47 -12.13 -13.87 24.74
CA ARG A 47 -13.04 -12.95 24.04
C ARG A 47 -13.05 -13.36 22.58
N ASP A 48 -14.14 -13.98 22.16
CA ASP A 48 -14.41 -14.42 20.80
C ASP A 48 -15.91 -14.34 20.53
N THR A 49 -16.27 -14.29 19.24
CA THR A 49 -17.68 -14.25 18.82
C THR A 49 -18.44 -15.55 19.02
N LYS A 50 -17.76 -16.66 19.36
CA LYS A 50 -18.38 -17.99 19.50
C LYS A 50 -17.99 -18.73 20.78
N PHE A 51 -16.88 -18.35 21.41
CA PHE A 51 -16.32 -19.08 22.54
C PHE A 51 -15.91 -18.14 23.66
N GLU A 52 -16.47 -18.34 24.85
CA GLU A 52 -16.10 -17.59 26.06
C GLU A 52 -14.89 -18.20 26.78
N GLU A 53 -14.64 -19.48 26.54
CA GLU A 53 -13.48 -20.20 27.07
C GLU A 53 -12.98 -21.26 26.09
N VAL A 54 -11.71 -21.62 26.25
CA VAL A 54 -11.10 -22.75 25.55
C VAL A 54 -10.24 -23.56 26.51
N ILE A 55 -10.08 -24.85 26.21
CA ILE A 55 -9.13 -25.71 26.90
C ILE A 55 -7.75 -25.55 26.24
N CYS A 56 -6.73 -25.38 27.08
CA CYS A 56 -5.33 -25.37 26.68
C CYS A 56 -4.59 -26.52 27.37
N HIS A 57 -3.50 -26.99 26.77
CA HIS A 57 -2.62 -27.97 27.38
C HIS A 57 -1.42 -27.28 28.03
N ARG A 58 -1.04 -27.67 29.26
CA ARG A 58 0.21 -27.21 29.87
C ARG A 58 1.28 -28.29 29.72
N TYR A 59 2.42 -27.89 29.18
CA TYR A 59 3.60 -28.73 29.05
C TYR A 59 4.68 -28.28 30.02
N ARG A 60 5.50 -29.22 30.48
CA ARG A 60 6.73 -28.97 31.25
C ARG A 60 7.93 -29.41 30.42
N CYS A 61 8.89 -28.50 30.24
CA CYS A 61 10.15 -28.81 29.57
C CYS A 61 11.00 -29.75 30.41
N LEU A 62 11.48 -30.86 29.85
CA LEU A 62 12.34 -31.80 30.58
C LEU A 62 13.77 -31.28 30.78
N LYS A 63 14.17 -30.23 30.06
CA LYS A 63 15.51 -29.64 30.15
C LYS A 63 15.62 -28.51 31.16
N CYS A 64 14.70 -27.55 31.14
CA CYS A 64 14.74 -26.38 32.03
C CYS A 64 13.64 -26.39 33.09
N HIS A 65 12.81 -27.45 33.13
CA HIS A 65 11.72 -27.65 34.08
C HIS A 65 10.61 -26.57 34.10
N GLY A 66 10.71 -25.53 33.27
CA GLY A 66 9.69 -24.51 33.09
C GLY A 66 8.42 -25.07 32.46
N SER A 67 7.27 -24.50 32.85
CA SER A 67 5.96 -24.84 32.29
C SER A 67 5.41 -23.73 31.39
N PHE A 68 4.67 -24.12 30.37
CA PHE A 68 4.06 -23.19 29.42
C PHE A 68 2.81 -23.82 28.81
N ARG A 69 1.91 -22.99 28.28
CA ARG A 69 0.65 -23.42 27.66
C ARG A 69 0.83 -23.58 26.14
N ALA A 70 0.27 -24.64 25.59
CA ALA A 70 -0.03 -24.80 24.19
C ALA A 70 -1.51 -24.47 23.98
N TYR A 71 -1.78 -23.63 22.99
CA TYR A 71 -3.11 -23.09 22.72
C TYR A 71 -3.72 -23.78 21.50
N PRO A 72 -5.06 -23.88 21.43
CA PRO A 72 -5.72 -24.33 20.23
C PRO A 72 -5.51 -23.35 19.07
N SER A 73 -5.72 -23.84 17.85
CA SER A 73 -5.60 -23.02 16.64
C SER A 73 -6.55 -21.81 16.71
N GLY A 74 -6.04 -20.63 16.37
CA GLY A 74 -6.76 -19.35 16.49
C GLY A 74 -6.69 -18.67 17.86
N VAL A 75 -5.97 -19.25 18.83
CA VAL A 75 -5.80 -18.71 20.19
C VAL A 75 -4.32 -18.53 20.53
N SER A 76 -3.98 -17.43 21.20
CA SER A 76 -2.65 -17.15 21.75
C SER A 76 -2.69 -17.06 23.28
N ASN A 77 -1.64 -16.55 23.89
CA ASN A 77 -1.66 -16.17 25.30
C ASN A 77 -2.59 -14.98 25.59
N ASP A 78 -2.98 -14.21 24.58
CA ASP A 78 -3.89 -13.07 24.73
C ASP A 78 -5.30 -13.50 25.12
N HIS A 79 -6.03 -12.61 25.77
CA HIS A 79 -7.45 -12.83 26.08
C HIS A 79 -8.36 -12.73 24.86
N LEU A 80 -7.91 -12.11 23.76
CA LEU A 80 -8.67 -12.01 22.51
C LEU A 80 -8.31 -13.17 21.58
N SER A 81 -9.29 -13.70 20.85
CA SER A 81 -9.02 -14.63 19.76
C SER A 81 -8.34 -13.94 18.58
N GLN A 82 -7.60 -14.69 17.77
CA GLN A 82 -7.05 -14.18 16.51
C GLN A 82 -8.15 -13.72 15.54
N ARG A 83 -9.36 -14.30 15.66
CA ARG A 83 -10.54 -13.85 14.89
C ARG A 83 -10.90 -12.41 15.23
N LEU A 84 -11.04 -12.11 16.53
CA LEU A 84 -11.42 -10.78 17.00
C LEU A 84 -10.30 -9.76 16.76
N GLN A 85 -9.04 -10.17 16.92
CA GLN A 85 -7.88 -9.35 16.50
C GLN A 85 -7.96 -9.00 15.01
N ALA A 86 -8.18 -9.99 14.13
CA ALA A 86 -8.30 -9.76 12.69
C ALA A 86 -9.52 -8.90 12.32
N LEU A 87 -10.65 -9.07 13.02
CA LEU A 87 -11.83 -8.23 12.83
C LEU A 87 -11.53 -6.76 13.17
N SER A 88 -10.82 -6.49 14.26
CA SER A 88 -10.41 -5.12 14.60
C SER A 88 -9.55 -4.46 13.52
N VAL A 89 -8.66 -5.24 12.88
CA VAL A 89 -7.83 -4.77 11.77
C VAL A 89 -8.68 -4.52 10.53
N LEU A 90 -9.62 -5.41 10.21
CA LEU A 90 -10.54 -5.24 9.09
C LEU A 90 -11.36 -3.96 9.21
N LEU A 91 -11.95 -3.71 10.37
CA LEU A 91 -12.76 -2.51 10.62
C LEU A 91 -11.92 -1.23 10.43
N TYR A 92 -10.68 -1.23 10.89
CA TYR A 92 -9.75 -0.12 10.63
C TYR A 92 -9.46 0.08 9.14
N ILE A 93 -9.21 -1.01 8.39
CA ILE A 93 -8.98 -0.96 6.93
C ILE A 93 -10.20 -0.42 6.18
N LEU A 94 -11.41 -0.67 6.68
CA LEU A 94 -12.66 -0.14 6.13
C LEU A 94 -12.90 1.34 6.47
N GLY A 95 -11.98 1.99 7.19
CA GLY A 95 -12.00 3.44 7.43
C GLY A 95 -12.44 3.85 8.83
N LEU A 96 -12.71 2.91 9.74
CA LEU A 96 -13.04 3.28 11.12
C LEU A 96 -11.79 3.78 11.86
N SER A 97 -11.95 4.84 12.63
CA SER A 97 -10.91 5.26 13.58
C SER A 97 -10.70 4.20 14.66
N TYR A 98 -9.54 4.20 15.33
CA TYR A 98 -9.32 3.26 16.44
C TYR A 98 -10.37 3.36 17.56
N GLN A 99 -10.94 4.56 17.76
CA GLN A 99 -12.05 4.75 18.69
C GLN A 99 -13.33 4.12 18.14
N GLY A 100 -13.67 4.38 16.87
CA GLY A 100 -14.84 3.77 16.23
C GLY A 100 -14.78 2.24 16.19
N VAL A 101 -13.58 1.65 16.03
CA VAL A 101 -13.39 0.20 16.17
C VAL A 101 -13.70 -0.28 17.59
N ALA A 102 -13.21 0.44 18.61
CA ALA A 102 -13.47 0.09 20.00
C ALA A 102 -14.96 0.22 20.36
N ASP A 103 -15.62 1.29 19.91
CA ASP A 103 -17.03 1.55 20.16
C ASP A 103 -17.93 0.51 19.49
N LEU A 104 -17.66 0.20 18.21
CA LEU A 104 -18.42 -0.81 17.46
C LEU A 104 -18.23 -2.22 18.04
N LEU A 105 -17.00 -2.60 18.40
CA LEU A 105 -16.79 -3.90 19.03
C LEU A 105 -17.37 -3.94 20.45
N GLY A 106 -17.39 -2.81 21.16
CA GLY A 106 -18.07 -2.67 22.44
C GLY A 106 -19.58 -2.86 22.34
N SER A 107 -20.23 -2.27 21.34
CA SER A 107 -21.67 -2.44 21.11
C SER A 107 -22.05 -3.85 20.67
N LEU A 108 -21.11 -4.60 20.08
CA LEU A 108 -21.23 -6.02 19.77
C LEU A 108 -20.79 -6.93 20.93
N GLU A 109 -20.74 -6.42 22.16
CA GLU A 109 -20.40 -7.19 23.38
C GLU A 109 -18.98 -7.81 23.38
N HIS A 110 -18.08 -7.26 22.55
CA HIS A 110 -16.71 -7.70 22.43
C HIS A 110 -15.73 -6.55 22.67
N PRO A 111 -15.78 -5.90 23.85
CA PRO A 111 -15.05 -4.66 24.08
C PRO A 111 -13.54 -4.87 23.97
N ILE A 112 -12.91 -3.98 23.21
CA ILE A 112 -11.46 -3.84 23.11
C ILE A 112 -11.08 -2.37 23.33
N SER A 113 -9.89 -2.12 23.84
CA SER A 113 -9.41 -0.73 23.97
C SER A 113 -8.88 -0.21 22.63
N LYS A 114 -8.92 1.12 22.44
CA LYS A 114 -8.27 1.82 21.33
C LYS A 114 -6.80 1.37 21.15
N GLY A 115 -6.08 1.22 22.27
CA GLY A 115 -4.69 0.74 22.27
C GLY A 115 -4.54 -0.70 21.78
N THR A 116 -5.51 -1.57 22.07
CA THR A 116 -5.54 -2.94 21.56
C THR A 116 -5.77 -2.95 20.05
N ALA A 117 -6.73 -2.15 19.55
CA ALA A 117 -6.96 -2.00 18.11
C ALA A 117 -5.70 -1.49 17.40
N PHE A 118 -5.05 -0.46 17.94
CA PHE A 118 -3.77 0.06 17.44
C PHE A 118 -2.69 -1.03 17.38
N ASN A 119 -2.47 -1.77 18.47
CA ASN A 119 -1.46 -2.83 18.52
C ASN A 119 -1.74 -3.95 17.51
N ASN A 120 -3.01 -4.32 17.32
CA ASN A 120 -3.40 -5.32 16.32
C ASN A 120 -3.08 -4.84 14.90
N VAL A 121 -3.37 -3.57 14.59
CA VAL A 121 -3.04 -2.96 13.28
C VAL A 121 -1.53 -2.90 13.08
N GLN A 122 -0.76 -2.48 14.09
CA GLN A 122 0.70 -2.45 14.00
C GLN A 122 1.30 -3.84 13.76
N ALA A 123 0.82 -4.86 14.48
CA ALA A 123 1.27 -6.24 14.30
C ALA A 123 0.91 -6.79 12.91
N ALA A 124 -0.29 -6.50 12.42
CA ALA A 124 -0.72 -6.86 11.07
C ALA A 124 0.13 -6.16 10.00
N GLY A 125 0.40 -4.86 10.16
CA GLY A 125 1.25 -4.08 9.26
C GLY A 125 2.68 -4.62 9.18
N ALA A 126 3.30 -4.94 10.31
CA ALA A 126 4.63 -5.55 10.36
C ALA A 126 4.67 -6.90 9.61
N ARG A 127 3.61 -7.72 9.76
CA ARG A 127 3.49 -8.98 9.03
C ARG A 127 3.31 -8.77 7.52
N VAL A 128 2.50 -7.79 7.11
CA VAL A 128 2.31 -7.42 5.70
C VAL A 128 3.64 -6.99 5.08
N GLN A 129 4.45 -6.19 5.79
CA GLN A 129 5.76 -5.78 5.31
C GLN A 129 6.70 -6.98 5.08
N GLN A 130 6.72 -7.94 6.01
CA GLN A 130 7.50 -9.17 5.84
C GLN A 130 7.05 -9.98 4.62
N LEU A 131 5.73 -10.14 4.43
CA LEU A 131 5.16 -10.86 3.30
C LEU A 131 5.48 -10.18 1.97
N ARG A 132 5.36 -8.84 1.91
CA ARG A 132 5.73 -8.07 0.72
C ARG A 132 7.22 -8.18 0.39
N ASN A 133 8.10 -8.09 1.39
CA ASN A 133 9.54 -8.26 1.18
C ASN A 133 9.89 -9.65 0.68
N ALA A 134 9.23 -10.70 1.18
CA ALA A 134 9.38 -12.06 0.65
C ALA A 134 8.86 -12.14 -0.79
N ARG A 135 7.70 -11.53 -1.07
CA ARG A 135 7.09 -11.54 -2.40
C ARG A 135 7.92 -10.83 -3.45
N VAL A 136 8.49 -9.67 -3.14
CA VAL A 136 9.41 -8.94 -4.03
C VAL A 136 10.63 -9.81 -4.38
N LYS A 137 11.17 -10.58 -3.42
CA LYS A 137 12.27 -11.53 -3.68
C LYS A 137 11.85 -12.69 -4.57
N GLU A 138 10.64 -13.23 -4.40
CA GLU A 138 10.11 -14.28 -5.29
C GLU A 138 9.93 -13.80 -6.74
N LEU A 139 9.62 -12.51 -6.90
CA LEU A 139 9.45 -11.82 -8.18
C LEU A 139 10.76 -11.29 -8.78
N ALA A 140 11.91 -11.59 -8.16
CA ALA A 140 13.20 -11.10 -8.63
C ALA A 140 13.45 -11.48 -10.11
N GLY A 141 13.81 -10.50 -10.92
CA GLY A 141 14.04 -10.64 -12.37
C GLY A 141 12.78 -10.87 -13.23
N LYS A 142 11.56 -10.86 -12.66
CA LYS A 142 10.32 -11.25 -13.35
C LYS A 142 9.38 -10.09 -13.70
N VAL A 143 9.64 -8.88 -13.20
CA VAL A 143 8.75 -7.73 -13.42
C VAL A 143 9.44 -6.72 -14.33
N LYS A 144 9.13 -6.78 -15.63
CA LYS A 144 9.73 -5.92 -16.66
C LYS A 144 9.18 -4.51 -16.70
N VAL A 145 7.89 -4.35 -16.34
CA VAL A 145 7.23 -3.05 -16.31
C VAL A 145 6.84 -2.73 -14.88
N LEU A 146 7.58 -1.79 -14.29
CA LEU A 146 7.35 -1.25 -12.97
C LEU A 146 6.45 -0.01 -13.11
N SER A 147 5.37 0.06 -12.36
CA SER A 147 4.59 1.29 -12.22
C SER A 147 4.78 1.84 -10.81
N ALA A 148 4.99 3.15 -10.71
CA ALA A 148 5.09 3.84 -9.44
C ALA A 148 4.14 5.05 -9.41
N ASP A 149 3.48 5.23 -8.28
CA ASP A 149 2.57 6.32 -7.99
C ASP A 149 2.91 6.93 -6.63
N PHE A 150 2.63 8.22 -6.47
CA PHE A 150 3.03 8.99 -5.30
C PHE A 150 1.86 9.83 -4.81
N THR A 151 1.63 9.82 -3.50
CA THR A 151 0.61 10.67 -2.90
C THR A 151 1.13 11.33 -1.64
N HIS A 152 0.69 12.55 -1.38
CA HIS A 152 1.09 13.31 -0.19
C HIS A 152 0.09 13.09 0.94
N VAL A 153 0.63 12.85 2.13
CA VAL A 153 -0.16 12.73 3.36
C VAL A 153 0.48 13.58 4.47
N LYS A 154 -0.35 14.10 5.37
CA LYS A 154 0.14 14.77 6.58
C LYS A 154 0.30 13.77 7.71
N CYS A 155 1.54 13.46 8.05
CA CYS A 155 1.90 12.65 9.20
C CYS A 155 2.30 13.55 10.37
N LYS A 156 1.46 13.64 11.40
CA LYS A 156 1.71 14.49 12.59
C LYS A 156 2.00 15.96 12.22
N GLY A 157 1.25 16.48 11.24
CA GLY A 157 1.40 17.85 10.75
C GLY A 157 2.58 18.08 9.80
N LYS A 158 3.40 17.04 9.52
CA LYS A 158 4.47 17.11 8.53
C LYS A 158 4.05 16.43 7.23
N ASP A 159 4.43 17.01 6.11
CA ASP A 159 4.19 16.40 4.81
C ASP A 159 5.10 15.17 4.62
N ALA A 160 4.49 14.07 4.20
CA ALA A 160 5.14 12.81 3.88
C ALA A 160 4.65 12.33 2.52
N LEU A 161 5.55 11.73 1.76
CA LEU A 161 5.26 11.14 0.47
C LEU A 161 5.02 9.64 0.67
N VAL A 162 3.85 9.15 0.29
CA VAL A 162 3.57 7.72 0.20
C VAL A 162 3.81 7.30 -1.23
N ALA A 163 4.84 6.50 -1.43
CA ALA A 163 5.18 5.91 -2.72
C ALA A 163 4.59 4.51 -2.80
N VAL A 164 3.95 4.18 -3.93
CA VAL A 164 3.34 2.88 -4.19
C VAL A 164 3.92 2.33 -5.49
N ALA A 165 4.38 1.08 -5.44
CA ALA A 165 4.91 0.38 -6.62
C ALA A 165 4.06 -0.84 -6.95
N THR A 166 3.79 -1.04 -8.24
CA THR A 166 3.01 -2.16 -8.77
C THR A 166 3.69 -2.80 -9.97
N ALA A 167 3.45 -4.09 -10.18
CA ALA A 167 3.78 -4.75 -11.44
C ALA A 167 2.71 -4.36 -12.47
N ALA A 168 3.03 -3.45 -13.38
CA ALA A 168 2.04 -2.79 -14.23
C ALA A 168 1.21 -3.76 -15.08
N LEU A 169 1.82 -4.87 -15.52
CA LEU A 169 1.17 -5.86 -16.39
C LEU A 169 0.25 -6.84 -15.66
N SER A 170 0.47 -7.10 -14.37
CA SER A 170 -0.38 -7.98 -13.57
C SER A 170 -1.33 -7.22 -12.65
N GLY A 171 -1.05 -5.94 -12.39
CA GLY A 171 -1.73 -5.16 -11.37
C GLY A 171 -1.35 -5.57 -9.95
N GLU A 172 -0.34 -6.43 -9.77
CA GLU A 172 0.06 -6.90 -8.45
C GLU A 172 0.76 -5.77 -7.67
N PRO A 173 0.28 -5.42 -6.45
CA PRO A 173 0.95 -4.45 -5.61
C PRO A 173 2.25 -5.03 -5.04
N LEU A 174 3.37 -4.34 -5.25
CA LEU A 174 4.69 -4.83 -4.88
C LEU A 174 5.13 -4.26 -3.53
N CYS A 175 5.13 -2.93 -3.42
CA CYS A 175 5.66 -2.23 -2.26
C CYS A 175 4.90 -0.92 -2.01
N PHE A 176 4.90 -0.46 -0.77
CA PHE A 176 4.63 0.92 -0.43
C PHE A 176 5.73 1.40 0.53
N GLU A 177 6.13 2.65 0.41
CA GLU A 177 7.15 3.26 1.25
C GLU A 177 6.69 4.66 1.67
N ILE A 178 7.02 5.06 2.90
CA ILE A 178 6.78 6.43 3.37
C ILE A 178 8.11 7.16 3.32
N LEU A 179 8.22 8.08 2.37
CA LEU A 179 9.40 8.90 2.14
C LEU A 179 9.17 10.29 2.72
N GLU A 180 10.25 10.92 3.18
CA GLU A 180 10.21 12.35 3.53
C GLU A 180 10.07 13.14 2.23
N ALA A 181 9.10 14.04 2.16
CA ALA A 181 8.64 14.67 0.92
C ALA A 181 9.72 15.49 0.19
N GLU A 182 10.77 15.94 0.90
CA GLU A 182 11.79 16.85 0.37
C GLU A 182 12.95 16.16 -0.35
N ALA A 183 12.98 14.82 -0.43
CA ALA A 183 14.16 14.10 -0.92
C ALA A 183 13.89 13.35 -2.24
N ALA A 184 13.94 14.06 -3.38
CA ALA A 184 13.91 13.46 -4.72
C ALA A 184 14.95 12.31 -4.87
N TYR A 185 16.11 12.46 -4.23
CA TYR A 185 17.13 11.41 -4.15
C TYR A 185 16.63 10.12 -3.49
N ARG A 186 15.74 10.19 -2.49
CA ARG A 186 15.18 8.99 -1.84
C ARG A 186 14.21 8.25 -2.76
N VAL A 187 13.43 8.98 -3.57
CA VAL A 187 12.57 8.37 -4.60
C VAL A 187 13.44 7.64 -5.62
N GLU A 188 14.49 8.29 -6.13
CA GLU A 188 15.42 7.66 -7.08
C GLU A 188 16.09 6.42 -6.48
N GLN A 189 16.63 6.50 -5.27
CA GLN A 189 17.28 5.37 -4.61
C GLN A 189 16.32 4.20 -4.34
N TRP A 190 15.10 4.51 -3.88
CA TRP A 190 14.07 3.49 -3.66
C TRP A 190 13.68 2.79 -4.97
N LEU A 191 13.44 3.55 -6.03
CA LEU A 191 13.14 3.01 -7.36
C LEU A 191 14.30 2.20 -7.93
N LYS A 192 15.55 2.67 -7.74
CA LYS A 192 16.76 1.96 -8.17
C LYS A 192 16.86 0.57 -7.57
N ASP A 193 16.71 0.48 -6.25
CA ASP A 193 16.83 -0.78 -5.54
C ASP A 193 15.70 -1.75 -5.93
N LEU A 194 14.49 -1.22 -6.07
CA LEU A 194 13.33 -2.01 -6.49
C LEU A 194 13.45 -2.50 -7.94
N ALA A 195 13.77 -1.60 -8.87
CA ALA A 195 13.95 -1.92 -10.29
C ALA A 195 15.04 -2.95 -10.51
N ARG A 196 16.18 -2.83 -9.79
CA ARG A 196 17.28 -3.79 -9.85
C ARG A 196 16.85 -5.18 -9.40
N VAL A 197 16.19 -5.29 -8.24
CA VAL A 197 15.74 -6.60 -7.72
C VAL A 197 14.75 -7.25 -8.69
N LEU A 198 13.82 -6.46 -9.20
CA LEU A 198 12.74 -6.95 -10.07
C LEU A 198 13.17 -7.21 -11.51
N GLY A 199 14.32 -6.69 -11.94
CA GLY A 199 14.77 -6.72 -13.33
C GLY A 199 13.88 -5.89 -14.25
N ALA A 200 13.43 -4.73 -13.76
CA ALA A 200 12.59 -3.80 -14.51
C ALA A 200 13.37 -3.15 -15.66
N GLU A 201 12.66 -2.91 -16.76
CA GLU A 201 13.18 -2.30 -17.99
C GLU A 201 12.40 -1.03 -18.33
N ILE A 202 11.11 -0.99 -17.98
CA ILE A 202 10.21 0.14 -18.20
C ILE A 202 9.69 0.63 -16.85
N LEU A 203 9.76 1.94 -16.63
CA LEU A 203 9.14 2.66 -15.52
C LEU A 203 7.93 3.46 -16.03
N VAL A 204 6.76 3.18 -15.44
CA VAL A 204 5.51 3.88 -15.72
C VAL A 204 5.19 4.83 -14.56
N THR A 205 5.23 6.14 -14.82
CA THR A 205 4.88 7.19 -13.85
C THR A 205 4.27 8.39 -14.58
N ASP A 206 3.85 9.41 -13.83
CA ASP A 206 3.44 10.71 -14.37
C ASP A 206 4.64 11.61 -14.76
N GLU A 207 5.55 11.93 -13.83
CA GLU A 207 6.52 13.04 -13.99
C GLU A 207 8.01 12.65 -13.79
N LEU A 208 8.31 11.38 -13.50
CA LEU A 208 9.67 10.91 -13.18
C LEU A 208 10.54 10.50 -14.38
N ILE A 209 10.46 11.24 -15.49
CA ILE A 209 11.25 10.97 -16.71
C ILE A 209 12.76 11.02 -16.40
N THR A 210 13.22 12.05 -15.70
CA THR A 210 14.63 12.25 -15.35
C THR A 210 15.17 11.11 -14.46
N VAL A 211 14.35 10.63 -13.53
CA VAL A 211 14.70 9.49 -12.68
C VAL A 211 14.81 8.21 -13.53
N ALA A 212 13.89 7.96 -14.45
CA ALA A 212 13.99 6.82 -15.35
C ALA A 212 15.29 6.84 -16.17
N ASP A 213 15.65 8.00 -16.73
CA ASP A 213 16.89 8.20 -17.48
C ASP A 213 18.13 7.91 -16.62
N HIS A 214 18.20 8.43 -15.40
CA HIS A 214 19.30 8.16 -14.46
C HIS A 214 19.43 6.67 -14.11
N LEU A 215 18.31 5.96 -14.05
CA LEU A 215 18.26 4.53 -13.77
C LEU A 215 18.51 3.67 -15.02
N GLY A 216 18.58 4.28 -16.22
CA GLY A 216 18.70 3.56 -17.49
C GLY A 216 17.44 2.77 -17.86
N LEU A 217 16.28 3.19 -17.35
CA LEU A 217 14.98 2.58 -17.64
C LEU A 217 14.30 3.33 -18.79
N GLN A 218 13.56 2.60 -19.62
CA GLN A 218 12.61 3.25 -20.53
C GLN A 218 11.49 3.89 -19.70
N HIS A 219 11.08 5.10 -20.07
CA HIS A 219 9.97 5.77 -19.40
C HIS A 219 8.69 5.69 -20.24
N GLN A 220 7.56 5.46 -19.58
CA GLN A 220 6.24 5.61 -20.17
C GLN A 220 5.33 6.42 -19.24
N ILE A 221 4.58 7.34 -19.83
CA ILE A 221 3.62 8.16 -19.10
C ILE A 221 2.42 7.32 -18.66
N CYS A 222 2.04 7.45 -17.38
CA CYS A 222 0.85 6.81 -16.83
C CYS A 222 -0.43 7.38 -17.45
N ARG A 223 -1.08 6.59 -18.31
CA ARG A 223 -2.37 6.98 -18.93
C ARG A 223 -3.49 7.29 -17.95
N ALA A 224 -3.52 6.64 -16.78
CA ALA A 224 -4.56 6.92 -15.80
C ALA A 224 -4.48 8.38 -15.31
N HIS A 225 -3.26 8.91 -15.13
CA HIS A 225 -3.05 10.32 -14.80
C HIS A 225 -3.30 11.23 -15.98
N VAL A 226 -2.80 10.90 -17.18
CA VAL A 226 -3.06 11.72 -18.37
C VAL A 226 -4.55 11.85 -18.64
N ASN A 227 -5.29 10.75 -18.63
CA ASN A 227 -6.73 10.78 -18.85
C ASN A 227 -7.43 11.67 -17.81
N ARG A 228 -7.16 11.46 -16.52
CA ARG A 228 -7.79 12.27 -15.46
C ARG A 228 -7.44 13.75 -15.60
N ASN A 229 -6.15 14.07 -15.70
CA ASN A 229 -5.69 15.45 -15.72
C ASN A 229 -6.17 16.18 -16.97
N VAL A 230 -6.21 15.51 -18.12
CA VAL A 230 -6.70 16.14 -19.35
C VAL A 230 -8.23 16.25 -19.35
N HIS A 231 -8.98 15.28 -18.80
CA HIS A 231 -10.41 15.45 -18.60
C HIS A 231 -10.73 16.66 -17.71
N ASP A 232 -10.04 16.78 -16.58
CA ASP A 232 -10.23 17.92 -15.67
C ASP A 232 -9.84 19.24 -16.35
N LEU A 233 -8.74 19.26 -17.11
CA LEU A 233 -8.28 20.45 -17.82
C LEU A 233 -9.23 20.86 -18.95
N VAL A 234 -9.70 19.92 -19.76
CA VAL A 234 -10.68 20.17 -20.83
C VAL A 234 -11.96 20.75 -20.24
N ALA A 235 -12.46 20.19 -19.12
CA ALA A 235 -13.63 20.72 -18.45
C ALA A 235 -13.41 22.17 -17.97
N VAL A 236 -12.29 22.45 -17.29
CA VAL A 236 -11.96 23.80 -16.79
C VAL A 236 -11.81 24.81 -17.93
N LEU A 237 -11.08 24.45 -18.99
CA LEU A 237 -10.85 25.34 -20.13
C LEU A 237 -12.12 25.58 -20.94
N GLY A 238 -12.96 24.56 -21.12
CA GLY A 238 -14.24 24.68 -21.81
C GLY A 238 -15.20 25.61 -21.05
N THR A 239 -15.34 25.43 -19.74
CA THR A 239 -16.13 26.34 -18.90
C THR A 239 -15.58 27.77 -18.97
N LYS A 240 -14.26 27.95 -18.85
CA LYS A 240 -13.64 29.27 -18.93
C LYS A 240 -13.90 29.94 -20.29
N ALA A 241 -13.76 29.22 -21.40
CA ALA A 241 -13.98 29.75 -22.73
C ALA A 241 -15.42 30.23 -22.96
N LEU A 242 -16.40 29.56 -22.36
CA LEU A 242 -17.83 29.91 -22.46
C LEU A 242 -18.21 31.08 -21.54
N GLU A 243 -17.74 31.08 -20.31
CA GLU A 243 -18.18 32.05 -19.29
C GLU A 243 -17.32 33.32 -19.27
N HIS A 244 -16.01 33.15 -19.42
CA HIS A 244 -15.00 34.20 -19.23
C HIS A 244 -13.84 34.04 -20.23
N PRO A 245 -14.10 34.23 -21.54
CA PRO A 245 -13.09 33.99 -22.58
C PRO A 245 -11.89 34.92 -22.40
N ASP A 246 -10.69 34.34 -22.40
CA ASP A 246 -9.45 35.11 -22.51
C ASP A 246 -9.38 35.78 -23.90
N PRO A 247 -8.70 36.94 -24.01
CA PRO A 247 -8.48 37.55 -25.31
C PRO A 247 -7.65 36.62 -26.21
N VAL A 248 -8.08 36.47 -27.45
CA VAL A 248 -7.37 35.67 -28.46
C VAL A 248 -6.01 36.32 -28.75
N PRO A 249 -4.88 35.58 -28.69
CA PRO A 249 -3.57 36.10 -29.06
C PRO A 249 -3.58 36.67 -30.48
N TRP A 250 -2.88 37.79 -30.70
CA TRP A 250 -2.89 38.49 -32.00
C TRP A 250 -2.31 37.63 -33.12
N GLU A 251 -1.42 36.70 -32.80
CA GLU A 251 -0.85 35.71 -33.72
C GLU A 251 -1.89 34.68 -34.22
N LEU A 252 -3.02 34.56 -33.52
CA LEU A 252 -4.09 33.61 -33.77
C LEU A 252 -5.43 34.31 -34.03
N SER A 253 -5.40 35.49 -34.66
CA SER A 253 -6.55 36.39 -34.83
C SER A 253 -7.81 35.78 -35.47
N ASN A 254 -7.70 34.60 -36.09
CA ASN A 254 -8.79 33.91 -36.77
C ASN A 254 -9.44 32.81 -35.92
N LEU A 255 -8.94 32.58 -34.70
CA LEU A 255 -9.41 31.50 -33.83
C LEU A 255 -10.69 31.92 -33.11
N THR A 256 -11.74 31.10 -33.21
CA THR A 256 -13.03 31.34 -32.56
C THR A 256 -13.14 30.49 -31.28
N ILE A 257 -14.07 30.87 -30.40
CA ILE A 257 -14.39 30.08 -29.20
C ILE A 257 -14.91 28.69 -29.60
N ASP A 258 -15.77 28.61 -30.62
CA ASP A 258 -16.28 27.32 -31.11
C ASP A 258 -15.15 26.41 -31.62
N GLN A 259 -14.20 26.96 -32.39
CA GLN A 259 -13.03 26.20 -32.85
C GLN A 259 -12.18 25.71 -31.67
N PHE A 260 -12.00 26.55 -30.64
CA PHE A 260 -11.27 26.15 -29.44
C PHE A 260 -11.97 25.00 -28.70
N LEU A 261 -13.30 25.01 -28.61
CA LEU A 261 -14.06 23.91 -27.99
C LEU A 261 -13.97 22.61 -28.81
N GLU A 262 -14.05 22.70 -30.14
CA GLU A 262 -13.82 21.54 -31.02
C GLU A 262 -12.40 20.98 -30.89
N ASP A 263 -11.40 21.85 -30.73
CA ASP A 263 -10.02 21.45 -30.49
C ASP A 263 -9.88 20.72 -29.15
N LEU A 264 -10.56 21.20 -28.09
CA LEU A 264 -10.60 20.51 -26.78
C LEU A 264 -11.25 19.13 -26.87
N ASP A 265 -12.37 19.00 -27.60
CA ASP A 265 -13.03 17.71 -27.85
C ASP A 265 -12.11 16.75 -28.61
N THR A 266 -11.37 17.27 -29.59
CA THR A 266 -10.37 16.50 -30.34
C THR A 266 -9.26 15.99 -29.43
N VAL A 267 -8.72 16.84 -28.56
CA VAL A 267 -7.70 16.44 -27.57
C VAL A 267 -8.24 15.35 -26.64
N GLU A 268 -9.47 15.51 -26.15
CA GLU A 268 -10.11 14.54 -25.28
C GLU A 268 -10.28 13.18 -25.97
N TRP A 269 -10.73 13.20 -27.23
CA TRP A 269 -10.90 12.01 -28.05
C TRP A 269 -9.56 11.29 -28.31
N ILE A 270 -8.50 12.01 -28.66
CA ILE A 270 -7.16 11.42 -28.91
C ILE A 270 -6.70 10.62 -27.69
N ILE A 271 -6.85 11.19 -26.49
CA ILE A 271 -6.37 10.59 -25.24
C ILE A 271 -7.20 9.36 -24.84
N LYS A 272 -8.53 9.46 -24.98
CA LYS A 272 -9.46 8.34 -24.74
C LYS A 272 -9.22 7.17 -25.72
N SER A 273 -8.90 7.48 -26.97
CA SER A 273 -8.78 6.50 -28.07
C SER A 273 -7.50 5.65 -28.01
N MET A 274 -6.54 6.00 -27.15
CA MET A 274 -5.33 5.19 -26.98
C MET A 274 -5.68 3.77 -26.44
N PRO A 275 -5.01 2.69 -26.91
CA PRO A 275 -5.35 1.31 -26.53
C PRO A 275 -5.02 0.99 -25.07
N ALA A 276 -5.99 0.45 -24.33
CA ALA A 276 -5.94 0.22 -22.87
C ALA A 276 -4.89 -0.81 -22.40
N HIS A 277 -4.38 -1.65 -23.30
CA HIS A 277 -3.48 -2.74 -22.98
C HIS A 277 -2.19 -2.67 -23.82
N GLY A 278 -1.11 -2.16 -23.24
CA GLY A 278 0.22 -2.13 -23.87
C GLY A 278 0.88 -3.51 -24.09
N LYS A 279 0.26 -4.60 -23.59
CA LYS A 279 0.77 -5.98 -23.72
C LYS A 279 0.97 -6.43 -25.17
N LEU A 280 0.22 -5.87 -26.12
CA LEU A 280 0.30 -6.25 -27.53
C LEU A 280 1.44 -5.56 -28.31
N ASN A 281 2.00 -4.47 -27.80
CA ASN A 281 2.97 -3.65 -28.55
C ASN A 281 4.43 -3.71 -28.05
N CYS A 282 4.70 -4.39 -26.93
CA CYS A 282 6.06 -4.48 -26.38
C CYS A 282 7.03 -5.33 -27.22
N LYS A 283 6.56 -6.06 -28.24
CA LYS A 283 7.45 -6.83 -29.14
C LYS A 283 7.95 -6.03 -30.36
N HIS A 284 7.38 -4.87 -30.67
CA HIS A 284 7.66 -4.17 -31.95
C HIS A 284 7.56 -2.64 -31.89
N SER A 285 7.89 -1.95 -30.80
CA SER A 285 7.91 -0.47 -30.82
C SER A 285 9.34 0.07 -30.92
N PRO A 286 9.80 0.53 -32.11
CA PRO A 286 11.02 1.33 -32.25
C PRO A 286 10.79 2.81 -31.88
N HIS A 287 9.57 3.19 -31.47
CA HIS A 287 9.24 4.56 -31.07
C HIS A 287 9.31 4.74 -29.55
N ALA A 288 10.50 4.51 -28.99
CA ALA A 288 10.92 5.26 -27.81
C ALA A 288 11.35 6.64 -28.31
N THR A 289 10.42 7.58 -28.38
CA THR A 289 10.71 8.96 -28.79
C THR A 289 11.61 9.57 -27.72
N LYS A 290 12.94 9.57 -27.97
CA LYS A 290 13.87 10.47 -27.28
C LYS A 290 13.45 11.89 -27.59
N VAL A 291 12.59 12.47 -26.74
CA VAL A 291 12.38 13.92 -26.74
C VAL A 291 13.70 14.52 -26.25
N ARG A 292 14.50 15.06 -27.17
CA ARG A 292 15.67 15.86 -26.81
C ARG A 292 15.16 17.12 -26.13
N HIS A 293 15.28 17.21 -24.82
CA HIS A 293 15.06 18.45 -24.09
C HIS A 293 16.17 19.44 -24.47
N HIS A 294 15.81 20.48 -25.23
CA HIS A 294 16.59 21.71 -25.22
C HIS A 294 16.25 22.49 -23.94
N PRO A 295 17.26 23.01 -23.21
CA PRO A 295 17.01 23.72 -21.96
C PRO A 295 16.38 25.08 -22.29
N VAL A 296 15.08 25.21 -22.09
CA VAL A 296 14.43 26.52 -22.00
C VAL A 296 14.51 26.94 -20.54
N SER A 297 15.35 27.95 -20.27
CA SER A 297 15.43 28.61 -18.97
C SER A 297 14.12 29.33 -18.69
N VAL A 298 13.24 28.74 -17.88
CA VAL A 298 12.09 29.45 -17.32
C VAL A 298 12.50 29.95 -15.94
N SER A 299 12.67 31.27 -15.82
CA SER A 299 12.97 31.92 -14.55
C SER A 299 11.80 31.71 -13.58
N ALA A 300 12.09 31.13 -12.41
CA ALA A 300 11.17 31.07 -11.30
C ALA A 300 10.79 32.49 -10.85
N ARG A 301 9.59 32.96 -11.20
CA ARG A 301 8.93 34.04 -10.46
C ARG A 301 7.98 33.42 -9.45
N ARG A 302 8.39 33.50 -8.18
CA ARG A 302 7.52 33.36 -7.01
C ARG A 302 6.32 34.32 -7.18
N CYS A 303 5.11 33.78 -7.20
CA CYS A 303 3.92 34.56 -6.86
C CYS A 303 3.39 34.02 -5.55
N GLY A 304 3.71 34.73 -4.46
CA GLY A 304 3.04 34.53 -3.19
C GLY A 304 1.68 35.18 -3.25
N ILE A 305 0.63 34.41 -2.96
CA ILE A 305 -0.67 34.95 -2.61
C ILE A 305 -0.96 34.45 -1.19
N ALA A 306 -0.90 35.40 -0.27
CA ALA A 306 -1.43 35.29 1.07
C ALA A 306 -2.95 35.15 0.98
N CYS A 307 -3.51 34.14 1.63
CA CYS A 307 -4.93 34.15 2.00
C CYS A 307 -5.02 34.42 3.50
N ALA A 308 -5.48 35.62 3.81
CA ALA A 308 -6.10 35.94 5.08
C ALA A 308 -7.51 35.30 5.10
N CYS A 309 -7.77 34.55 6.16
CA CYS A 309 -9.05 34.35 6.88
C CYS A 309 -8.80 33.30 7.97
#